data_AF-A0A094DLK2-F1
#
_entry.id   AF-A0A094DLK2-F1
#
_cell.length_a   1.000
_cell.length_b   1.000
_cell.length_c   1.000
_cell.angle_alpha   90.00
_cell.angle_beta   90.00
_cell.angle_gamma   90.00
#
_symmetry.space_group_name_H-M   'P 1'
#
loop_
_entity.id
_entity.type
_entity.pdbx_description
1 polymer ?
#
loop_
_entity_poly.entity_id
_entity_poly.type
_entity_poly.pdbx_seq_one_letter_code
_entity_poly.pdbx_strand_id
1 'polypeptide(L)'
;MRRNSYEYRIIRAATLPTTDVIVERPHTPTEHDIFEKVFLNSSPPDFQTLHKANSVLSTALNQGVLNTPTKQYIHKLADETERLNTRNTLQKRECDNLRSIIQKRRVQNKGKRAVVKGQFHISTEELRSQVVEAEAVTATASQRPRTTPRPIDEATIEEVDEESEEEPSEDDIDEL
;
A
#
# COMPACT_ATOMS: atom_id res chain seq x y z
N MET A 1 41.37 70.07 -54.87
CA MET A 1 40.39 69.10 -54.31
C MET A 1 41.02 68.38 -53.13
N ARG A 2 40.64 68.73 -51.89
CA ARG A 2 41.07 68.06 -50.66
C ARG A 2 40.13 66.88 -50.39
N ARG A 3 40.64 65.65 -50.34
CA ARG A 3 39.91 64.46 -49.89
C ARG A 3 40.02 64.41 -48.36
N ASN A 4 38.88 64.52 -47.66
CA ASN A 4 38.81 64.26 -46.23
C ASN A 4 38.86 62.74 -46.01
N SER A 5 39.90 62.25 -45.35
CA SER A 5 39.98 60.88 -44.85
C SER A 5 39.32 60.84 -43.47
N TYR A 6 38.24 60.08 -43.32
CA TYR A 6 37.63 59.81 -42.02
C TYR A 6 38.14 58.46 -41.53
N GLU A 7 39.06 58.47 -40.57
CA GLU A 7 39.46 57.30 -39.79
C GLU A 7 38.35 56.96 -38.79
N TYR A 8 37.63 55.86 -39.01
CA TYR A 8 36.70 55.32 -38.02
C TYR A 8 37.48 54.53 -36.96
N ARG A 9 37.59 55.06 -35.74
CA ARG A 9 38.00 54.29 -34.56
C ARG A 9 36.79 53.58 -33.96
N ILE A 10 36.69 52.27 -34.16
CA ILE A 10 35.70 51.42 -33.48
C ILE A 10 36.18 51.20 -32.04
N ILE A 11 35.47 51.78 -31.07
CA ILE A 11 35.69 51.52 -29.64
C ILE A 11 35.04 50.17 -29.31
N ARG A 12 35.84 49.11 -29.13
CA ARG A 12 35.37 47.87 -28.53
C ARG A 12 35.25 48.08 -27.01
N ALA A 13 34.02 48.08 -26.49
CA ALA A 13 33.79 47.99 -25.07
C ALA A 13 34.15 46.58 -24.59
N ALA A 14 35.12 46.46 -23.69
CA ALA A 14 35.42 45.21 -23.02
C ALA A 14 34.35 44.95 -21.96
N THR A 15 33.50 43.96 -22.18
CA THR A 15 32.63 43.41 -21.12
C THR A 15 33.49 42.58 -20.18
N LEU A 16 33.65 43.05 -18.94
CA LEU A 16 34.26 42.27 -17.87
C LEU A 16 33.33 41.10 -17.51
N PRO A 17 33.87 39.88 -17.27
CA PRO A 17 33.07 38.81 -16.68
C PRO A 17 32.80 39.13 -15.21
N THR A 18 31.55 39.45 -14.89
CA THR A 18 31.07 39.47 -13.50
C THR A 18 30.99 38.02 -13.02
N THR A 19 32.06 37.53 -12.41
CA THR A 19 31.99 36.37 -11.54
C THR A 19 31.32 36.79 -10.25
N ASP A 20 30.02 36.49 -10.12
CA ASP A 20 29.32 36.54 -8.84
C ASP A 20 29.94 35.48 -7.93
N VAL A 21 30.93 35.89 -7.13
CA VAL A 21 31.39 35.12 -5.99
C VAL A 21 30.25 35.12 -4.98
N ILE A 22 29.53 34.01 -4.86
CA ILE A 22 28.59 33.75 -3.77
C ILE A 22 29.42 33.70 -2.49
N VAL A 23 29.55 34.85 -1.83
CA VAL A 23 30.10 34.93 -0.46
C VAL A 23 28.99 34.42 0.45
N GLU A 24 29.08 33.16 0.89
CA GLU A 24 28.27 32.67 2.00
C GLU A 24 28.61 33.48 3.25
N ARG A 25 27.73 34.43 3.58
CA ARG A 25 27.77 35.17 4.82
C ARG A 25 27.45 34.19 5.96
N PRO A 26 28.18 34.18 7.08
CA PRO A 26 27.83 33.35 8.22
C PRO A 26 26.43 33.73 8.72
N HIS A 27 25.45 32.86 8.50
CA HIS A 27 24.07 33.07 8.92
C HIS A 27 23.93 32.72 10.40
N THR A 28 23.66 33.72 11.23
CA THR A 28 23.10 33.48 12.58
C THR A 28 21.68 32.95 12.40
N PRO A 29 21.34 31.76 12.95
CA PRO A 29 20.02 31.17 12.71
C PRO A 29 18.92 32.10 13.23
N THR A 30 18.11 32.62 12.32
CA THR A 30 16.98 33.49 12.68
C THR A 30 15.71 32.63 12.77
N GLU A 31 14.68 33.09 13.48
CA GLU A 31 13.41 32.34 13.58
C GLU A 31 12.80 32.01 12.22
N HIS A 32 13.06 32.83 11.20
CA HIS A 32 12.59 32.63 9.83
C HIS A 32 13.35 31.54 9.05
N ASP A 33 14.53 31.11 9.52
CA ASP A 33 15.22 29.93 8.96
C ASP A 33 14.36 28.67 9.06
N ILE A 34 13.36 28.67 9.95
CA ILE A 34 12.47 27.53 10.12
C ILE A 34 11.72 27.22 8.82
N PHE A 35 11.33 28.24 8.04
CA PHE A 35 10.58 28.05 6.80
C PHE A 35 11.40 27.32 5.75
N GLU A 36 12.70 27.61 5.67
CA GLU A 36 13.63 26.91 4.80
C GLU A 36 13.85 25.47 5.27
N LYS A 37 13.92 25.23 6.58
CA LYS A 37 14.30 23.92 7.14
C LYS A 37 13.17 22.88 7.19
N VAL A 38 11.90 23.31 7.18
CA VAL A 38 10.74 22.39 7.36
C VAL A 38 10.68 21.30 6.30
N PHE A 39 10.99 21.62 5.05
CA PHE A 39 10.83 20.68 3.93
C PHE A 39 12.15 20.09 3.39
N LEU A 40 13.31 20.54 3.87
CA LEU A 40 14.62 20.11 3.36
C LEU A 40 15.08 18.75 3.92
N ASN A 41 14.72 18.43 5.16
CA ASN A 41 15.39 17.35 5.90
C ASN A 41 14.65 16.00 5.84
N SER A 42 13.33 15.99 5.57
CA SER A 42 12.56 14.76 5.46
C SER A 42 11.21 14.97 4.76
N SER A 43 10.74 13.96 4.02
CA SER A 43 9.35 13.87 3.56
C SER A 43 8.71 12.60 4.16
N PRO A 44 7.68 12.74 5.02
CA PRO A 44 7.02 13.98 5.41
C PRO A 44 7.89 14.86 6.32
N PRO A 45 7.61 16.17 6.39
CA PRO A 45 8.23 17.03 7.40
C PRO A 45 7.89 16.51 8.80
N ASP A 46 8.86 16.58 9.71
CA ASP A 46 8.63 16.23 11.11
C ASP A 46 7.47 17.06 11.70
N PHE A 47 6.60 16.42 12.48
CA PHE A 47 5.38 17.04 13.02
C PHE A 47 5.71 18.27 13.87
N GLN A 48 6.71 18.16 14.75
CA GLN A 48 7.10 19.25 15.64
C GLN A 48 7.67 20.43 14.85
N THR A 49 8.46 20.12 13.82
CA THR A 49 9.04 21.12 12.92
C THR A 49 7.95 21.86 12.13
N LEU A 50 6.97 21.12 11.58
CA LEU A 50 5.84 21.70 10.84
C LEU A 50 4.97 22.59 11.74
N HIS A 51 4.58 22.10 12.92
CA HIS A 51 3.78 22.87 13.89
C HIS A 51 4.49 24.15 14.33
N LYS A 52 5.79 24.08 14.60
CA LYS A 52 6.58 25.26 14.98
C LYS A 52 6.63 26.29 13.84
N ALA A 53 6.78 25.86 12.59
CA ALA A 53 6.75 26.76 11.45
C ALA A 53 5.38 27.41 11.26
N ASN A 54 4.29 26.65 11.36
CA ASN A 54 2.94 27.19 11.28
C ASN A 54 2.62 28.16 12.43
N SER A 55 3.19 27.95 13.61
CA SER A 55 3.09 28.87 14.74
C SER A 55 3.80 30.21 14.47
N VAL A 56 5.01 30.15 13.90
CA VAL A 56 5.77 31.35 13.50
C VAL A 56 5.03 32.08 12.37
N LEU A 57 4.52 31.36 11.38
CA LEU A 57 3.69 31.92 10.30
C LEU A 57 2.46 32.62 10.87
N SER A 58 1.73 31.98 11.78
CA SER A 58 0.54 32.56 12.41
C SER A 58 0.85 33.86 13.16
N THR A 59 1.97 33.90 13.88
CA THR A 59 2.44 35.12 14.56
C THR A 59 2.75 36.24 13.57
N ALA A 60 3.47 35.93 12.49
CA ALA A 60 3.81 36.88 11.44
C ALA A 60 2.57 37.43 10.71
N LEU A 61 1.59 36.57 10.42
CA LEU A 61 0.33 36.96 9.78
C LEU A 61 -0.48 37.90 10.65
N ASN A 62 -0.52 37.68 11.97
CA ASN A 62 -1.22 38.56 12.89
C ASN A 62 -0.62 39.98 12.91
N GLN A 63 0.70 40.10 12.75
CA GLN A 63 1.40 41.39 12.68
C GLN A 63 1.33 42.05 11.28
N GLY A 64 1.05 41.27 10.23
CA GLY A 64 1.08 41.73 8.84
C GLY A 64 -0.16 42.52 8.39
N VAL A 65 -0.02 43.16 7.22
CA VAL A 65 -1.03 44.06 6.60
C VAL A 65 -2.10 43.30 5.78
N LEU A 66 -2.04 41.97 5.72
CA LEU A 66 -3.00 41.17 4.96
C LEU A 66 -4.44 41.41 5.44
N ASN A 67 -5.40 41.31 4.52
CA ASN A 67 -6.81 41.41 4.88
C ASN A 67 -7.27 40.15 5.65
N THR A 68 -8.37 40.28 6.40
CA THR A 68 -8.89 39.20 7.25
C THR A 68 -9.20 37.90 6.49
N PRO A 69 -9.85 37.92 5.30
CA PRO A 69 -10.16 36.69 4.57
C PRO A 69 -8.90 35.92 4.15
N THR A 70 -7.87 36.61 3.67
CA THR A 70 -6.61 35.96 3.29
C THR A 70 -5.89 35.38 4.51
N LYS A 71 -5.86 36.08 5.65
CA LYS A 71 -5.30 35.53 6.90
C LYS A 71 -6.02 34.25 7.33
N GLN A 72 -7.35 34.26 7.36
CA GLN A 72 -8.14 33.08 7.71
C GLN A 72 -7.89 31.90 6.78
N TYR A 73 -7.76 32.16 5.48
CA TYR A 73 -7.46 31.11 4.52
C TYR A 73 -6.07 30.49 4.78
N ILE A 74 -5.06 31.30 5.08
CA ILE A 74 -3.72 30.79 5.38
C ILE A 74 -3.71 29.97 6.68
N HIS A 75 -4.44 30.38 7.72
CA HIS A 75 -4.60 29.56 8.93
C HIS A 75 -5.26 28.21 8.64
N LYS A 76 -6.33 28.20 7.83
CA LYS A 76 -6.96 26.93 7.41
C LYS A 76 -5.99 26.03 6.66
N LEU A 77 -5.16 26.60 5.78
CA LEU A 77 -4.12 25.84 5.09
C LEU A 77 -3.10 25.26 6.07
N ALA A 78 -2.65 26.04 7.06
CA ALA A 78 -1.74 25.56 8.10
C ALA A 78 -2.35 24.37 8.87
N ASP A 79 -3.58 24.51 9.37
CA ASP A 79 -4.29 23.46 10.10
C ASP A 79 -4.47 22.19 9.24
N GLU A 80 -4.86 22.35 7.97
CA GLU A 80 -5.03 21.24 7.05
C GLU A 80 -3.72 20.52 6.74
N THR A 81 -2.60 21.26 6.62
CA THR A 81 -1.29 20.63 6.40
C THR A 81 -0.84 19.77 7.58
N GLU A 82 -1.08 20.21 8.82
CA GLU A 82 -0.77 19.43 10.02
C GLU A 82 -1.65 18.19 10.13
N ARG A 83 -2.95 18.35 9.86
CA ARG A 83 -3.91 17.25 9.83
C ARG A 83 -3.53 16.21 8.77
N LEU A 84 -3.18 16.65 7.57
CA LEU A 84 -2.77 15.77 6.48
C LEU A 84 -1.45 15.07 6.80
N ASN A 85 -0.48 15.77 7.40
CA ASN A 85 0.79 15.18 7.81
C ASN A 85 0.58 14.06 8.86
N THR A 86 -0.29 14.30 9.83
CA THR A 86 -0.65 13.31 10.85
C THR A 86 -1.30 12.08 10.23
N ARG A 87 -2.30 12.27 9.35
CA ARG A 87 -2.95 11.18 8.60
C ARG A 87 -1.95 10.39 7.76
N ASN A 88 -1.07 11.07 7.03
CA ASN A 88 -0.05 10.43 6.20
C ASN A 88 0.91 9.57 7.03
N THR A 89 1.34 10.09 8.18
CA THR A 89 2.23 9.37 9.11
C THR A 89 1.55 8.13 9.68
N LEU A 90 0.28 8.22 10.08
CA LEU A 90 -0.48 7.09 10.58
C LEU A 90 -0.65 6.02 9.48
N GLN A 91 -1.08 6.44 8.29
CA GLN A 91 -1.30 5.53 7.16
C GLN A 91 -0.01 4.82 6.74
N LYS A 92 1.15 5.50 6.76
CA LYS A 92 2.45 4.88 6.50
C LYS A 92 2.75 3.77 7.52
N ARG A 93 2.54 4.04 8.81
CA ARG A 93 2.73 3.04 9.87
C ARG A 93 1.83 1.82 9.70
N GLU A 94 0.57 2.03 9.35
CA GLU A 94 -0.37 0.95 9.07
C GLU A 94 0.06 0.12 7.85
N CYS A 95 0.47 0.78 6.76
CA CYS A 95 0.98 0.12 5.57
C CYS A 95 2.22 -0.73 5.88
N ASP A 96 3.16 -0.21 6.66
CA ASP A 96 4.38 -0.92 7.02
C ASP A 96 4.10 -2.10 7.96
N ASN A 97 3.14 -1.96 8.87
CA ASN A 97 2.64 -3.06 9.70
C ASN A 97 2.03 -4.18 8.82
N LEU A 98 1.10 -3.83 7.93
CA LEU A 98 0.46 -4.79 7.02
C LEU A 98 1.47 -5.49 6.12
N ARG A 99 2.43 -4.74 5.55
CA ARG A 99 3.54 -5.31 4.76
C ARG A 99 4.35 -6.30 5.58
N SER A 100 4.69 -5.95 6.83
CA SER A 100 5.42 -6.83 7.75
C SER A 100 4.65 -8.13 8.03
N ILE A 101 3.35 -8.04 8.30
CA ILE A 101 2.49 -9.21 8.51
C ILE A 101 2.44 -10.09 7.26
N ILE A 102 2.20 -9.50 6.09
CA ILE A 102 2.13 -10.22 4.81
C ILE A 102 3.47 -10.90 4.52
N GLN A 103 4.59 -10.21 4.73
CA GLN A 103 5.92 -10.78 4.52
C GLN A 103 6.17 -11.97 5.46
N LYS A 104 5.84 -11.84 6.76
CA LYS A 104 5.94 -12.95 7.72
C LYS A 104 5.06 -14.14 7.32
N ARG A 105 3.81 -13.90 6.91
CA ARG A 105 2.90 -14.96 6.43
C ARG A 105 3.43 -15.62 5.15
N ARG A 106 3.95 -14.83 4.20
CA ARG A 106 4.58 -15.36 2.98
C ARG A 106 5.79 -16.24 3.31
N VAL A 107 6.60 -15.88 4.30
CA VAL A 107 7.73 -16.71 4.77
C VAL A 107 7.23 -18.00 5.43
N GLN A 108 6.21 -17.93 6.30
CA GLN A 108 5.63 -19.11 6.93
C GLN A 108 4.90 -20.05 5.97
N ASN A 109 4.28 -19.50 4.92
CA ASN A 109 3.66 -20.26 3.83
C ASN A 109 4.67 -20.73 2.79
N LYS A 110 5.97 -20.48 3.00
CA LYS A 110 7.07 -21.11 2.25
C LYS A 110 7.72 -22.19 3.12
N GLY A 111 8.40 -23.14 2.49
CA GLY A 111 9.14 -24.20 3.19
C GLY A 111 8.25 -25.35 3.70
N LYS A 112 8.68 -26.02 4.78
CA LYS A 112 8.07 -27.28 5.26
C LYS A 112 6.55 -27.20 5.47
N ARG A 113 6.03 -26.05 5.91
CA ARG A 113 4.59 -25.84 6.13
C ARG A 113 3.81 -25.74 4.82
N ALA A 114 4.41 -25.24 3.75
CA ALA A 114 3.79 -25.23 2.42
C ALA A 114 3.60 -26.66 1.87
N VAL A 115 4.60 -27.51 2.14
CA VAL A 115 4.60 -28.92 1.72
C VAL A 115 3.56 -29.72 2.52
N VAL A 116 3.51 -29.52 3.83
CA VAL A 116 2.61 -30.22 4.76
C VAL A 116 1.15 -29.74 4.64
N LYS A 117 0.92 -28.50 4.23
CA LYS A 117 -0.44 -27.94 4.12
C LYS A 117 -1.21 -28.64 2.99
N GLY A 118 -2.35 -29.26 3.34
CA GLY A 118 -3.20 -29.98 2.39
C GLY A 118 -2.80 -31.44 2.16
N GLN A 119 -1.73 -31.91 2.81
CA GLN A 119 -1.47 -33.34 2.90
C GLN A 119 -2.28 -33.92 4.06
N PHE A 120 -3.23 -34.81 3.75
CA PHE A 120 -3.82 -35.69 4.74
C PHE A 120 -2.73 -36.66 5.20
N HIS A 121 -2.14 -36.39 6.36
CA HIS A 121 -1.21 -37.31 6.99
C HIS A 121 -2.02 -38.44 7.62
N ILE A 122 -2.39 -39.44 6.82
CA ILE A 122 -2.83 -40.71 7.38
C ILE A 122 -1.60 -41.30 8.07
N SER A 123 -1.65 -41.40 9.40
CA SER A 123 -0.60 -42.04 10.19
C SER A 123 -0.35 -43.47 9.68
N THR A 124 0.86 -43.99 9.80
CA THR A 124 1.13 -45.43 9.54
C THR A 124 0.22 -46.35 10.35
N GLU A 125 -0.30 -45.88 11.48
CA GLU A 125 -1.30 -46.59 12.27
C GLU A 125 -2.71 -46.52 11.65
N GLU A 126 -3.13 -45.35 11.17
CA GLU A 126 -4.42 -45.18 10.48
C GLU A 126 -4.48 -45.97 9.17
N LEU A 127 -3.37 -46.04 8.41
CA LEU A 127 -3.28 -46.91 7.22
C LEU A 127 -3.38 -48.39 7.59
N ARG A 128 -2.72 -48.82 8.68
CA ARG A 128 -2.79 -50.21 9.14
C ARG A 128 -4.20 -50.60 9.57
N SER A 129 -4.90 -49.70 10.28
CA SER A 129 -6.29 -49.93 10.68
C SER A 129 -7.23 -50.06 9.49
N GLN A 130 -7.09 -49.21 8.47
CA GLN A 130 -7.91 -49.31 7.26
C GLN A 130 -7.62 -50.58 6.44
N VAL A 131 -6.36 -51.04 6.39
CA VAL A 131 -6.00 -52.30 5.72
C VAL A 131 -6.60 -53.49 6.45
N VAL A 132 -6.51 -53.53 7.78
CA VAL A 132 -7.12 -54.60 8.59
C VAL A 132 -8.64 -54.64 8.39
N GLU A 133 -9.29 -53.48 8.34
CA GLU A 133 -10.73 -53.39 8.09
C GLU A 133 -11.10 -53.86 6.68
N ALA A 134 -10.36 -53.45 5.65
CA ALA A 134 -10.58 -53.89 4.27
C ALA A 134 -10.31 -55.40 4.07
N GLU A 135 -9.31 -55.96 4.75
CA GLU A 135 -9.04 -57.40 4.77
C GLU A 135 -10.18 -58.18 5.45
N ALA A 136 -10.76 -57.67 6.53
CA ALA A 136 -11.91 -58.30 7.18
C ALA A 136 -13.17 -58.27 6.28
N VAL A 137 -13.41 -57.15 5.58
CA VAL A 137 -14.54 -57.02 4.63
C VAL A 137 -14.37 -57.96 3.43
N THR A 138 -13.15 -58.10 2.89
CA THR A 138 -12.89 -59.00 1.77
C THR A 138 -12.85 -60.47 2.18
N ALA A 139 -12.38 -60.80 3.38
CA ALA A 139 -12.42 -62.16 3.92
C ALA A 139 -13.86 -62.66 4.12
N THR A 140 -14.77 -61.81 4.59
CA THR A 140 -16.19 -62.14 4.74
C THR A 140 -16.93 -62.18 3.39
N ALA A 141 -16.56 -61.31 2.44
CA ALA A 141 -17.10 -61.34 1.07
C ALA A 141 -16.63 -62.59 0.28
N SER A 142 -15.39 -63.05 0.49
CA SER A 142 -14.85 -64.27 -0.14
C SER A 142 -15.50 -65.56 0.36
N GLN A 143 -16.18 -65.53 1.51
CA GLN A 143 -16.91 -66.68 2.04
C GLN A 143 -18.34 -66.77 1.52
N ARG A 144 -18.84 -65.75 0.80
CA ARG A 144 -20.10 -65.90 0.06
C ARG A 144 -19.82 -66.72 -1.21
N PRO A 145 -20.51 -67.86 -1.41
CA PRO A 145 -20.34 -68.66 -2.62
C PRO A 145 -20.71 -67.79 -3.82
N ARG A 146 -19.82 -67.72 -4.83
CA ARG A 146 -20.13 -67.13 -6.14
C ARG A 146 -21.28 -67.93 -6.74
N THR A 147 -22.49 -67.44 -6.59
CA THR A 147 -23.63 -67.91 -7.39
C THR A 147 -23.40 -67.44 -8.81
N THR A 148 -23.21 -68.42 -9.70
CA THR A 148 -23.13 -68.25 -11.15
C THR A 148 -24.27 -67.36 -11.66
N PRO A 149 -24.03 -66.40 -12.58
CA PRO A 149 -25.11 -65.59 -13.11
C PRO A 149 -25.99 -66.46 -14.01
N ARG A 150 -27.28 -66.59 -13.65
CA ARG A 150 -28.34 -67.06 -14.54
C ARG A 150 -29.20 -65.85 -14.95
N PRO A 151 -29.70 -65.82 -16.19
CA PRO A 151 -30.34 -64.64 -16.76
C PRO A 151 -31.84 -64.57 -16.39
N ILE A 152 -32.47 -63.44 -16.79
CA ILE A 152 -33.91 -63.12 -16.88
C ILE A 152 -34.64 -62.94 -15.51
N ASP A 153 -35.62 -62.04 -15.27
CA ASP A 153 -36.58 -61.28 -16.08
C ASP A 153 -37.05 -60.02 -15.31
N GLU A 154 -37.75 -59.11 -16.01
CA GLU A 154 -38.36 -57.85 -15.55
C GLU A 154 -39.10 -57.90 -14.19
N ALA A 155 -38.86 -56.88 -13.34
CA ALA A 155 -39.88 -56.30 -12.45
C ALA A 155 -39.36 -54.99 -11.83
N THR A 156 -39.83 -53.89 -12.41
CA THR A 156 -40.22 -52.59 -11.81
C THR A 156 -39.70 -52.25 -10.41
N ILE A 157 -38.90 -51.19 -10.31
CA ILE A 157 -38.84 -50.34 -9.11
C ILE A 157 -38.98 -48.89 -9.55
N GLU A 158 -39.93 -48.24 -8.89
CA GLU A 158 -40.59 -46.97 -9.18
C GLU A 158 -39.64 -45.77 -9.26
N GLU A 159 -39.93 -44.89 -10.21
CA GLU A 159 -39.49 -43.51 -10.24
C GLU A 159 -39.96 -42.80 -8.97
N VAL A 160 -39.04 -42.24 -8.20
CA VAL A 160 -39.34 -41.14 -7.28
C VAL A 160 -38.62 -39.92 -7.81
N ASP A 161 -39.40 -39.15 -8.55
CA ASP A 161 -39.17 -37.78 -8.94
C ASP A 161 -39.58 -36.87 -7.76
N GLU A 162 -38.70 -35.99 -7.29
CA GLU A 162 -39.07 -34.80 -6.53
C GLU A 162 -37.92 -33.77 -6.62
N GLU A 163 -37.95 -33.07 -7.74
CA GLU A 163 -37.58 -31.66 -7.98
C GLU A 163 -37.56 -30.75 -6.73
N SER A 164 -36.47 -29.99 -6.55
CA SER A 164 -36.54 -28.56 -6.17
C SER A 164 -35.15 -27.92 -6.24
N GLU A 165 -34.96 -27.10 -7.27
CA GLU A 165 -33.89 -26.11 -7.38
C GLU A 165 -34.22 -24.87 -6.54
N GLU A 166 -33.31 -24.37 -5.71
CA GLU A 166 -33.30 -22.95 -5.33
C GLU A 166 -31.86 -22.42 -5.25
N GLU A 167 -31.51 -21.62 -6.27
CA GLU A 167 -30.35 -20.73 -6.35
C GLU A 167 -30.41 -19.64 -5.25
N PRO A 168 -29.30 -19.32 -4.55
CA PRO A 168 -29.26 -18.11 -3.74
C PRO A 168 -28.96 -16.87 -4.60
N SER A 169 -29.94 -15.98 -4.68
CA SER A 169 -29.87 -14.66 -5.32
C SER A 169 -28.78 -13.76 -4.72
N GLU A 170 -27.99 -13.12 -5.59
CA GLU A 170 -27.11 -12.00 -5.28
C GLU A 170 -27.96 -10.72 -5.15
N ASP A 171 -28.17 -10.23 -3.94
CA ASP A 171 -28.76 -8.90 -3.70
C ASP A 171 -27.67 -7.82 -3.78
N ASP A 172 -27.65 -7.10 -4.92
CA ASP A 172 -26.95 -5.84 -5.11
C ASP A 172 -27.58 -4.74 -4.22
N ILE A 173 -26.79 -4.26 -3.26
CA ILE A 173 -27.13 -3.15 -2.38
C ILE A 173 -26.53 -1.87 -2.98
N ASP A 174 -27.30 -1.16 -3.79
CA ASP A 174 -27.01 0.23 -4.17
C ASP A 174 -27.98 1.16 -3.42
N GLU A 175 -27.44 1.84 -2.41
CA GLU A 175 -28.09 2.84 -1.57
C GLU A 175 -27.99 4.21 -2.27
N LEU A 176 -29.15 4.84 -2.54
CA LEU A 176 -29.28 6.23 -3.01
C LEU A 176 -29.57 7.19 -1.86
#